data_AF-A0A7G5ZD78-F1
#
_entry.id   AF-A0A7G5ZD78-F1
#
_cell.length_a   1.000
_cell.length_b   1.000
_cell.length_c   1.000
_cell.angle_alpha   90.00
_cell.angle_beta   90.00
_cell.angle_gamma   90.00
#
_symmetry.space_group_name_H-M   'P 1'
#
loop_
_entity.id
_entity.type
_entity.pdbx_description
1 polymer ?
#
loop_
_entity_poly.entity_id
_entity_poly.type
_entity_poly.pdbx_seq_one_letter_code
_entity_poly.pdbx_strand_id
1 'polypeptide(L)'
;MGATPADPERTESQRPVGTTPRPVGTTPRPDTPCVAVCSTTFDEICRGCGRTVAEVSQWVVMSAEQKEAVWERILAQGYPRRNT
;
A
#
# COMPACT_ATOMS: atom_id res chain seq x y z
N MET A 1 7.71 48.27 -26.29
CA MET A 1 6.40 47.58 -26.40
C MET A 1 6.69 46.11 -26.70
N GLY A 2 6.82 45.17 -25.78
CA GLY A 2 6.72 45.07 -24.34
C GLY A 2 6.84 43.56 -24.11
N ALA A 3 8.01 43.10 -23.67
CA ALA A 3 8.29 41.68 -23.49
C ALA A 3 7.40 41.14 -22.37
N THR A 4 6.62 40.09 -22.65
CA THR A 4 5.87 39.37 -21.61
C THR A 4 6.87 38.79 -20.60
N PRO A 5 6.74 39.08 -19.30
CA PRO A 5 7.62 38.53 -18.29
C PRO A 5 7.38 37.01 -18.14
N ALA A 6 8.48 36.28 -17.92
CA ALA A 6 8.46 34.88 -17.54
C ALA A 6 7.69 34.69 -16.22
N ASP A 7 6.77 33.73 -16.19
CA ASP A 7 5.99 33.36 -15.02
C ASP A 7 6.91 32.71 -13.95
N PRO A 8 7.04 33.28 -12.74
CA PRO A 8 7.93 32.77 -11.68
C PRO A 8 7.34 31.62 -10.84
N GLU A 9 6.19 31.04 -11.21
CA GLU A 9 5.47 30.04 -10.40
C GLU A 9 5.99 28.59 -10.52
N ARG A 10 7.32 28.39 -10.57
CA ARG A 10 7.95 27.05 -10.45
C ARG A 10 8.61 26.83 -9.09
N THR A 11 8.04 27.40 -8.03
CA THR A 11 8.66 27.43 -6.69
C THR A 11 7.95 26.56 -5.64
N GLU A 12 6.93 25.77 -5.99
CA GLU A 12 6.15 25.01 -4.99
C GLU A 12 6.30 23.47 -5.03
N SER A 13 7.50 22.93 -5.21
CA SER A 13 7.66 21.47 -5.08
C SER A 13 8.95 21.01 -4.43
N GLN A 14 9.30 21.62 -3.31
CA GLN A 14 10.33 21.09 -2.42
C GLN A 14 9.71 20.83 -1.05
N ARG A 15 8.95 19.73 -0.96
CA ARG A 15 8.62 19.10 0.33
C ARG A 15 9.86 18.31 0.79
N PRO A 16 10.49 18.63 1.93
CA PRO A 16 11.56 17.80 2.45
C PRO A 16 10.98 16.46 2.90
N VAL A 17 11.40 15.37 2.28
CA VAL A 17 11.13 14.01 2.77
C VAL A 17 12.00 13.80 4.01
N GLY A 18 11.45 14.12 5.18
CA GLY A 18 12.09 13.86 6.47
C GLY A 18 12.34 12.37 6.64
N THR A 19 13.61 11.97 6.65
CA THR A 19 14.03 10.60 6.97
C THR A 19 14.18 10.51 8.49
N THR A 20 13.07 10.32 9.20
CA THR A 20 13.10 9.99 10.63
C THR A 20 13.43 8.50 10.79
N PRO A 21 14.49 8.11 11.52
CA PRO A 21 14.76 6.70 11.83
C PRO A 21 13.66 6.16 12.75
N ARG A 22 12.98 5.09 12.34
CA ARG A 22 11.88 4.48 13.12
C ARG A 22 12.43 3.77 14.36
N PRO A 23 11.82 3.96 15.54
CA PRO A 23 12.20 3.24 16.76
C PRO A 23 11.91 1.74 16.61
N VAL A 24 12.87 0.91 17.00
CA VAL A 24 12.74 -0.55 17.06
C VAL A 24 12.00 -0.91 18.35
N GLY A 25 10.70 -1.16 18.19
CA GLY A 25 9.87 -1.87 19.16
C GLY A 25 9.19 -3.03 18.44
N THR A 26 9.02 -4.16 19.14
CA THR A 26 8.31 -5.39 18.74
C THR A 26 7.40 -5.17 17.53
N THR A 27 7.88 -5.53 16.33
CA THR A 27 7.27 -5.05 15.09
C THR A 27 5.82 -5.53 15.00
N PRO A 28 4.83 -4.63 15.12
CA PRO A 28 3.44 -5.02 14.95
C PRO A 28 3.26 -5.59 13.54
N ARG A 29 2.38 -6.59 13.38
CA ARG A 29 1.98 -7.08 12.06
C ARG A 29 1.62 -5.87 11.18
N PRO A 30 2.09 -5.80 9.92
CA PRO A 30 1.80 -4.67 9.05
C PRO A 30 0.29 -4.50 8.86
N ASP A 31 -0.17 -3.26 8.69
CA ASP A 31 -1.59 -2.93 8.51
C ASP A 31 -2.21 -3.52 7.24
N THR A 32 -1.38 -3.95 6.28
CA THR A 32 -1.83 -4.54 5.01
C THR A 32 -0.91 -5.69 4.59
N PRO A 33 -1.46 -6.79 4.05
CA PRO A 33 -0.66 -7.91 3.53
C PRO A 33 -0.07 -7.65 2.14
N CYS A 34 -0.21 -6.43 1.59
CA CYS A 34 0.23 -6.12 0.23
C CYS A 34 1.76 -6.24 0.05
N VAL A 35 2.19 -6.87 -1.05
CA VAL A 35 3.60 -6.99 -1.45
C VAL A 35 3.95 -6.09 -2.63
N ALA A 36 3.15 -5.04 -2.86
CA ALA A 36 3.28 -4.08 -3.98
C ALA A 36 3.21 -4.69 -5.40
N VAL A 37 2.81 -5.97 -5.53
CA VAL A 37 2.52 -6.63 -6.80
C VAL A 37 1.10 -7.20 -6.72
N CYS A 38 0.28 -6.83 -7.70
CA CYS A 38 -1.10 -7.32 -7.79
C CYS A 38 -1.30 -8.11 -9.08
N SER A 39 -1.88 -9.30 -8.96
CA SER A 39 -2.24 -10.14 -10.11
C SER A 39 -3.75 -10.21 -10.35
N THR A 40 -4.56 -9.53 -9.53
CA THR A 40 -6.02 -9.65 -9.57
C THR A 40 -6.69 -9.01 -10.79
N THR A 41 -5.91 -8.37 -11.66
CA THR A 41 -6.36 -8.00 -13.00
C THR A 41 -6.65 -9.22 -13.86
N PHE A 42 -6.00 -10.36 -13.57
CA PHE A 42 -6.09 -11.60 -14.35
C PHE A 42 -6.46 -12.83 -13.49
N ASP A 43 -6.22 -12.77 -12.17
CA ASP A 43 -6.53 -13.85 -11.22
C ASP A 43 -7.66 -13.44 -10.26
N GLU A 44 -8.46 -14.38 -9.77
CA GLU A 44 -9.48 -14.09 -8.74
C GLU A 44 -8.84 -13.81 -7.36
N ILE A 45 -7.69 -14.42 -7.10
CA ILE A 45 -6.90 -14.27 -5.87
C ILE A 45 -5.51 -13.76 -6.23
N CYS A 46 -5.06 -12.71 -5.53
CA CYS A 46 -3.74 -12.14 -5.73
C CYS A 46 -2.65 -13.16 -5.37
N ARG A 47 -1.79 -13.51 -6.34
CA ARG A 47 -0.68 -14.46 -6.11
C ARG A 47 0.41 -13.94 -5.16
N GLY A 48 0.45 -12.64 -4.90
CA GLY A 48 1.36 -12.02 -3.94
C GLY A 48 0.79 -11.99 -2.51
N CYS A 49 -0.35 -11.32 -2.33
CA CYS A 49 -0.92 -11.08 -0.99
C CYS A 49 -2.05 -12.02 -0.58
N GLY A 50 -2.58 -12.86 -1.47
CA GLY A 50 -3.65 -13.83 -1.16
C GLY A 50 -5.06 -13.25 -1.02
N ARG A 51 -5.24 -11.95 -1.30
CA ARG A 51 -6.54 -11.27 -1.24
C ARG A 51 -7.32 -11.36 -2.55
N THR A 52 -8.65 -11.36 -2.46
CA THR A 52 -9.56 -11.19 -3.61
C THR A 52 -9.56 -9.75 -4.11
N VAL A 53 -10.08 -9.50 -5.32
CA VAL A 53 -10.32 -8.12 -5.82
C VAL A 53 -11.15 -7.30 -4.82
N ALA A 54 -12.22 -7.88 -4.28
CA ALA A 54 -13.13 -7.18 -3.36
C ALA A 54 -12.41 -6.77 -2.07
N GLU A 55 -11.64 -7.67 -1.46
CA GLU A 55 -10.86 -7.38 -0.26
C GLU A 55 -9.76 -6.33 -0.51
N VAL A 56 -9.13 -6.35 -1.69
CA VAL A 56 -8.14 -5.32 -2.07
C VAL A 56 -8.80 -3.95 -2.17
N SER A 57 -9.91 -3.86 -2.90
CA SER A 57 -10.61 -2.59 -3.16
C SER A 57 -11.32 -2.03 -1.93
N GLN A 58 -11.80 -2.89 -1.03
CA GLN A 58 -12.55 -2.48 0.17
C GLN A 58 -11.68 -2.37 1.43
N TRP A 59 -10.38 -2.70 1.36
CA TRP A 59 -9.51 -2.77 2.54
C TRP A 59 -9.58 -1.53 3.45
N VAL A 60 -9.66 -0.33 2.84
CA VAL A 60 -9.66 0.95 3.58
C VAL A 60 -10.95 1.19 4.36
N VAL A 61 -12.08 0.58 3.95
CA VAL A 61 -13.38 0.71 4.59
C VAL A 61 -13.77 -0.52 5.43
N MET A 62 -13.01 -1.61 5.34
CA MET A 62 -13.25 -2.80 6.16
C MET A 62 -13.04 -2.53 7.65
N SER A 63 -13.91 -3.11 8.48
CA SER A 63 -13.78 -3.11 9.94
C SER A 63 -12.57 -3.92 10.39
N ALA A 64 -12.19 -3.79 11.67
CA ALA A 64 -11.08 -4.55 12.23
C ALA A 64 -11.33 -6.06 12.15
N GLU A 65 -12.56 -6.49 12.47
CA GLU A 65 -12.98 -7.89 12.43
C GLU A 65 -12.93 -8.46 11.01
N GLN A 66 -13.36 -7.67 10.03
CA GLN A 66 -13.27 -8.04 8.61
C GLN A 66 -11.81 -8.20 8.17
N LYS A 67 -10.93 -7.29 8.59
CA LYS A 67 -9.49 -7.37 8.28
C LYS A 67 -8.83 -8.58 8.93
N GLU A 68 -9.18 -8.89 10.18
CA GLU A 68 -8.66 -10.08 10.87
C GLU A 68 -9.12 -11.38 10.22
N ALA A 69 -10.39 -11.47 9.79
CA ALA A 69 -10.87 -12.63 9.04
C ALA A 69 -10.09 -12.85 7.73
N VAL A 70 -9.75 -11.77 7.01
CA VAL A 70 -8.88 -11.84 5.83
C VAL A 70 -7.47 -12.30 6.23
N TRP A 71 -6.91 -11.77 7.31
CA TRP A 71 -5.59 -12.17 7.82
C TRP A 71 -5.51 -13.65 8.17
N GLU A 72 -6.46 -14.17 8.93
CA GLU A 72 -6.53 -15.59 9.29
C GLU A 72 -6.55 -16.47 8.02
N ARG A 73 -7.41 -16.11 7.07
CA ARG A 73 -7.55 -16.83 5.79
C ARG A 73 -6.25 -16.85 4.99
N ILE A 74 -5.61 -15.69 4.76
CA ILE A 74 -4.42 -15.61 3.90
C ILE A 74 -3.19 -16.25 4.58
N LEU A 75 -3.08 -16.15 5.91
CA LEU A 75 -1.99 -16.78 6.66
C LEU A 75 -2.12 -18.30 6.64
N ALA A 76 -3.33 -18.83 6.80
CA ALA A 76 -3.58 -20.28 6.67
C ALA A 76 -3.22 -20.82 5.27
N GLN A 77 -3.25 -19.97 4.24
CA GLN A 77 -2.87 -20.29 2.86
C GLN A 77 -1.37 -20.07 2.56
N GLY A 78 -0.59 -19.57 3.52
CA GLY A 78 0.84 -19.29 3.36
C GLY A 78 1.16 -18.02 2.56
N TYR A 79 0.27 -17.02 2.58
CA TYR A 79 0.53 -15.67 2.10
C TYR A 79 0.98 -14.75 3.24
N PRO A 80 1.61 -13.60 2.95
CA PRO A 80 2.03 -13.10 1.64
C PRO A 80 3.31 -13.80 1.12
N ARG A 81 3.34 -14.10 -0.19
CA ARG A 81 4.53 -14.64 -0.86
C ARG A 81 5.30 -13.50 -1.50
N ARG A 82 6.46 -13.18 -0.92
CA ARG A 82 7.39 -12.22 -1.51
C ARG A 82 8.26 -12.96 -2.51
N ASN A 83 8.33 -12.49 -3.76
CA ASN A 83 9.35 -12.97 -4.69
C ASN A 83 10.71 -12.57 -4.11
N THR A 84 11.46 -13.56 -3.61
CA THR A 84 12.89 -13.43 -3.31
C THR A 84 13.68 -13.24 -4.59
#